data_AF-A0A7C7RHK5-F1
#
_entry.id   AF-A0A7C7RHK5-F1
#
_cell.length_a   1.000
_cell.length_b   1.000
_cell.length_c   1.000
_cell.angle_alpha   90.00
_cell.angle_beta   90.00
_cell.angle_gamma   90.00
#
_symmetry.space_group_name_H-M   'P 1'
#
loop_
_entity.id
_entity.type
_entity.pdbx_description
1 polymer ?
#
loop_
_entity_poly.entity_id
_entity_poly.type
_entity_poly.pdbx_seq_one_letter_code
_entity_poly.pdbx_strand_id
1 'polypeptide(L)'
;MGLNTKILEQDEGFRLARRMLLSVKAKNVISPKRALTASRDKVRNEASLKDRSVRGLVEIYKRISEDRLRSMISSDRELRRFEYEMNALLKNVNEDATVVAVELSVEGELPSDKEIDLLADLLNNPRFDIVIVPILPKVKLQDYLRFLKRFLRACASTTFFPVLVPAVPHYSIRDVNLLFKELPKFSLDLGFIAVDFNGGNPISQYSFVSHVVRRANLLSREVNKPVFLYALNLKHGKATKKQEVIPAKDLLIFAARAI
;
A
#
# COMPACT_ATOMS: atom_id res chain seq x y z
N MET A 1 -14.28 11.37 0.15
CA MET A 1 -13.81 11.34 1.56
C MET A 1 -12.32 11.08 1.54
N GLY A 2 -11.50 11.84 2.28
CA GLY A 2 -10.05 11.65 2.34
C GLY A 2 -9.60 11.00 3.65
N LEU A 3 -8.30 10.71 3.77
CA LEU A 3 -7.67 10.31 5.03
C LEU A 3 -7.46 11.54 5.92
N ASN A 4 -7.63 11.37 7.22
CA ASN A 4 -7.17 12.36 8.19
C ASN A 4 -5.99 11.76 8.97
N THR A 5 -4.88 12.49 9.01
CA THR A 5 -3.68 12.08 9.73
C THR A 5 -3.26 13.17 10.71
N LYS A 6 -3.04 12.78 11.97
CA LYS A 6 -2.67 13.71 13.05
C LYS A 6 -1.57 13.13 13.91
N ILE A 7 -0.60 13.96 14.31
CA ILE A 7 0.37 13.59 15.35
C ILE A 7 -0.34 13.74 16.71
N LEU A 8 -0.38 12.66 17.48
CA LEU A 8 -0.92 12.66 18.84
C LEU A 8 0.16 12.99 19.86
N GLU A 9 1.30 12.31 19.74
CA GLU A 9 2.47 12.47 20.60
C GLU A 9 3.72 12.39 19.74
N GLN A 10 4.76 13.12 20.10
CA GLN A 10 6.05 13.14 19.41
C GLN A 10 7.16 13.32 20.44
N ASP A 11 8.19 12.49 20.33
CA ASP A 11 9.36 12.59 21.20
C ASP A 11 10.18 13.84 20.87
N GLU A 12 10.52 14.62 21.89
CA GLU A 12 11.26 15.88 21.73
C GLU A 12 12.72 15.66 21.30
N GLY A 13 13.36 14.61 21.83
CA GLY A 13 14.75 14.23 21.54
C GLY A 13 14.88 13.44 20.24
N PHE A 14 13.81 12.77 19.81
CA PHE A 14 13.77 11.98 18.60
C PHE A 14 12.47 12.17 17.82
N ARG A 15 12.38 13.28 17.08
CA ARG A 15 11.19 13.71 16.31
C ARG A 15 10.60 12.68 15.34
N LEU A 16 11.32 11.62 14.99
CA LEU A 16 10.79 10.52 14.16
C LEU A 16 9.99 9.49 14.96
N ALA A 17 10.20 9.39 16.28
CA ALA A 17 9.30 8.67 17.18
C ALA A 17 8.06 9.52 17.41
N ARG A 18 6.96 9.08 16.82
CA ARG A 18 5.66 9.75 16.92
C ARG A 18 4.55 8.72 16.95
N ARG A 19 3.50 9.03 17.72
CA ARG A 19 2.22 8.32 17.65
C ARG A 19 1.30 9.11 16.76
N MET A 20 0.76 8.47 15.74
CA MET A 20 -0.10 9.11 14.76
C MET A 20 -1.50 8.51 14.79
N LEU A 21 -2.51 9.35 14.75
CA LEU A 21 -3.87 8.95 14.39
C LEU A 21 -3.99 8.93 12.87
N LEU A 22 -4.43 7.81 12.33
CA LEU A 22 -4.92 7.63 10.97
C LEU A 22 -6.42 7.37 11.04
N SER A 23 -7.22 8.25 10.45
CA SER A 23 -8.67 8.10 10.36
C SER A 23 -9.08 7.94 8.91
N VAL A 24 -9.90 6.92 8.64
CA VAL A 24 -10.48 6.64 7.32
C VAL A 24 -11.94 6.22 7.50
N LYS A 25 -12.87 6.91 6.83
CA LYS A 25 -14.32 6.77 7.09
C LYS A 25 -14.60 6.90 8.61
N ALA A 26 -15.27 5.93 9.22
CA ALA A 26 -15.54 5.88 10.67
C ALA A 26 -14.47 5.14 11.49
N LYS A 27 -13.36 4.72 10.86
CA LYS A 27 -12.34 3.85 11.47
C LYS A 27 -11.11 4.66 11.85
N ASN A 28 -10.54 4.33 13.01
CA ASN A 28 -9.38 5.01 13.58
C ASN A 28 -8.28 4.00 13.91
N VAL A 29 -7.05 4.34 13.54
CA VAL A 29 -5.85 3.54 13.81
C VAL A 29 -4.81 4.44 14.46
N ILE A 30 -4.23 3.99 15.56
CA ILE A 30 -3.12 4.68 16.23
C ILE A 30 -1.83 3.94 15.90
N SER A 31 -0.87 4.66 15.32
CA SER A 31 0.48 4.19 15.04
C SER A 31 1.40 4.36 16.26
N PRO A 32 2.48 3.56 16.39
CA PRO A 32 2.90 2.50 15.46
C PRO A 32 1.94 1.29 15.50
N LYS A 33 1.57 0.78 14.31
CA LYS A 33 0.68 -0.38 14.18
C LYS A 33 1.19 -1.31 13.09
N ARG A 34 1.08 -2.62 13.33
CA ARG A 34 1.28 -3.66 12.33
C ARG A 34 -0.07 -4.00 11.71
N ALA A 35 -0.12 -4.19 10.40
CA ALA A 35 -1.30 -4.73 9.74
C ALA A 35 -1.45 -6.23 10.02
N LEU A 36 -2.69 -6.69 10.08
CA LEU A 36 -3.05 -8.10 10.12
C LEU A 36 -3.24 -8.59 8.70
N THR A 37 -2.72 -9.76 8.34
CA THR A 37 -2.97 -10.35 7.02
C THR A 37 -4.38 -10.89 6.90
N ALA A 38 -5.09 -10.53 5.83
CA ALA A 38 -6.26 -11.28 5.36
C ALA A 38 -5.83 -12.33 4.33
N SER A 39 -6.00 -13.61 4.66
CA SER A 39 -5.64 -14.74 3.77
C SER A 39 -6.74 -15.81 3.73
N ARG A 40 -6.75 -16.62 2.66
CA ARG A 40 -7.59 -17.83 2.60
C ARG A 40 -7.00 -18.97 3.41
N ASP A 41 -5.69 -18.97 3.61
CA ASP A 41 -5.03 -19.92 4.50
C ASP A 41 -5.39 -19.57 5.95
N LYS A 42 -6.10 -20.47 6.63
CA LYS A 42 -6.52 -20.29 8.03
C LYS A 42 -5.34 -20.03 8.96
N VAL A 43 -4.18 -20.62 8.69
CA VAL A 43 -2.97 -20.46 9.52
C VAL A 43 -2.41 -19.03 9.39
N ARG A 44 -2.61 -18.39 8.24
CA ARG A 44 -2.07 -17.06 7.91
C ARG A 44 -3.11 -15.94 8.02
N ASN A 45 -4.37 -16.28 8.24
CA ASN A 45 -5.46 -15.31 8.29
C ASN A 45 -5.55 -14.66 9.66
N GLU A 46 -4.70 -13.68 9.89
CA GLU A 46 -4.66 -12.91 11.13
C GLU A 46 -5.90 -12.00 11.30
N ALA A 47 -6.62 -11.69 10.22
CA ALA A 47 -7.87 -10.93 10.30
C ALA A 47 -8.95 -11.65 11.14
N SER A 48 -8.81 -12.97 11.35
CA SER A 48 -9.68 -13.79 12.22
C SER A 48 -9.32 -13.76 13.72
N LEU A 49 -8.21 -13.12 14.10
CA LEU A 49 -7.80 -13.03 15.50
C LEU A 49 -8.85 -12.29 16.33
N LYS A 50 -9.20 -12.86 17.49
CA LYS A 50 -10.21 -12.32 18.42
C LYS A 50 -9.67 -11.20 19.32
N ASP A 51 -8.35 -11.16 19.52
CA ASP A 51 -7.72 -10.15 20.35
C ASP A 51 -7.87 -8.76 19.70
N ARG A 52 -8.65 -7.90 20.36
CA ARG A 52 -8.91 -6.54 19.88
C ARG A 52 -7.72 -5.60 20.05
N SER A 53 -6.75 -5.92 20.92
CA SER A 53 -5.59 -5.05 21.15
C SER A 53 -4.66 -4.96 19.93
N VAL A 54 -4.57 -6.03 19.14
CA VAL A 54 -3.75 -6.10 17.92
C VAL A 54 -4.47 -5.60 16.67
N ARG A 55 -5.80 -5.45 16.74
CA ARG A 55 -6.66 -4.98 15.64
C ARG A 55 -6.50 -3.50 15.32
N GLY A 56 -6.79 -3.12 14.07
CA GLY A 56 -6.74 -1.75 13.56
C GLY A 56 -6.59 -1.67 12.05
N LEU A 57 -5.59 -2.36 11.50
CA LEU A 57 -5.33 -2.43 10.05
C LEU A 57 -5.38 -3.88 9.59
N VAL A 58 -6.06 -4.13 8.48
CA VAL A 58 -6.01 -5.42 7.77
C VAL A 58 -5.49 -5.19 6.37
N GLU A 59 -4.42 -5.91 6.03
CA GLU A 59 -3.82 -5.88 4.70
C GLU A 59 -4.38 -7.00 3.82
N ILE A 60 -4.76 -6.63 2.60
CA ILE A 60 -5.02 -7.55 1.51
C ILE A 60 -3.94 -7.32 0.46
N TYR A 61 -3.00 -8.26 0.37
CA TYR A 61 -1.98 -8.27 -0.66
C TYR A 61 -2.35 -9.24 -1.79
N LYS A 62 -2.28 -8.78 -3.04
CA LYS A 62 -2.49 -9.63 -4.21
C LYS A 62 -1.44 -9.40 -5.28
N ARG A 63 -0.92 -10.50 -5.80
CA ARG A 63 -0.15 -10.51 -7.05
C ARG A 63 -1.05 -10.95 -8.19
N ILE A 64 -1.10 -10.15 -9.25
CA ILE A 64 -1.85 -10.44 -10.47
C ILE A 64 -0.84 -10.50 -11.60
N SER A 65 -0.83 -11.59 -12.37
CA SER A 65 -0.07 -11.65 -13.61
C SER A 65 -0.86 -11.03 -14.75
N GLU A 66 -0.14 -10.54 -15.76
CA GLU A 66 -0.72 -10.07 -17.02
C GLU A 66 -1.69 -11.10 -17.63
N ASP A 67 -1.29 -12.36 -17.74
CA ASP A 67 -2.16 -13.45 -18.23
C ASP A 67 -3.46 -13.59 -17.43
N ARG A 68 -3.39 -13.44 -16.11
CA ARG A 68 -4.56 -13.53 -15.25
C ARG A 68 -5.48 -12.32 -15.45
N LEU A 69 -4.92 -11.13 -15.66
CA LEU A 69 -5.71 -9.94 -15.96
C LEU A 69 -6.43 -10.10 -17.30
N ARG A 70 -5.72 -10.56 -18.33
CA ARG A 70 -6.28 -10.85 -19.67
C ARG A 70 -7.33 -11.96 -19.65
N SER A 71 -7.13 -13.00 -18.84
CA SER A 71 -8.13 -14.07 -18.70
C SER A 71 -9.40 -13.57 -18.04
N MET A 72 -9.31 -12.64 -17.07
CA MET A 72 -10.48 -12.02 -16.46
C MET A 72 -11.25 -11.11 -17.43
N ILE A 73 -10.58 -10.48 -18.40
CA ILE A 73 -11.24 -9.70 -19.46
C ILE A 73 -12.03 -10.61 -20.42
N SER A 74 -11.48 -11.79 -20.73
CA SER A 74 -12.06 -12.71 -21.72
C SER A 74 -12.99 -13.76 -21.12
N SER A 75 -13.07 -13.88 -19.79
CA SER A 75 -13.84 -14.92 -19.10
C SER A 75 -14.52 -14.41 -17.84
N ASP A 76 -15.85 -14.26 -17.90
CA ASP A 76 -16.71 -13.95 -16.75
C ASP A 76 -16.51 -14.93 -15.59
N ARG A 77 -16.18 -16.18 -15.89
CA ARG A 77 -15.93 -17.21 -14.88
C ARG A 77 -14.69 -16.88 -14.05
N GLU A 78 -13.60 -16.47 -14.70
CA GLU A 78 -12.36 -16.10 -14.01
C GLU A 78 -12.52 -14.79 -13.24
N LEU A 79 -13.25 -13.83 -13.80
CA LEU A 79 -13.60 -12.58 -13.12
C LEU A 79 -14.39 -12.85 -11.83
N ARG A 80 -15.52 -13.57 -11.92
CA ARG A 80 -16.34 -13.92 -10.75
C ARG A 80 -15.55 -14.71 -9.70
N ARG A 81 -14.64 -15.58 -10.14
CA ARG A 81 -13.75 -16.32 -9.24
C ARG A 81 -12.84 -15.38 -8.46
N PHE A 82 -12.25 -14.39 -9.13
CA PHE A 82 -11.41 -13.38 -8.47
C PHE A 82 -12.21 -12.53 -7.48
N GLU A 83 -13.40 -12.06 -7.87
CA GLU A 83 -14.29 -11.30 -6.98
C GLU A 83 -14.67 -12.11 -5.73
N TYR A 84 -15.03 -13.38 -5.92
CA TYR A 84 -15.31 -14.29 -4.82
C TYR A 84 -14.09 -14.46 -3.89
N GLU A 85 -12.89 -14.61 -4.47
CA GLU A 85 -11.65 -14.66 -3.70
C GLU A 85 -11.43 -13.40 -2.86
N MET A 86 -11.64 -12.21 -3.43
CA MET A 86 -11.49 -10.93 -2.70
C MET A 86 -12.53 -10.77 -1.60
N ASN A 87 -13.79 -11.09 -1.88
CA ASN A 87 -14.88 -11.01 -0.90
C ASN A 87 -14.68 -12.01 0.25
N ALA A 88 -14.14 -13.20 -0.03
CA ALA A 88 -13.83 -14.17 1.00
C ALA A 88 -12.75 -13.68 1.98
N LEU A 89 -11.75 -12.93 1.52
CA LEU A 89 -10.71 -12.33 2.37
C LEU A 89 -11.29 -11.30 3.34
N LEU A 90 -12.31 -10.57 2.90
CA LEU A 90 -13.00 -9.55 3.70
C LEU A 90 -13.97 -10.13 4.73
N LYS A 91 -14.30 -11.43 4.69
CA LYS A 91 -15.38 -12.02 5.51
C LYS A 91 -15.21 -11.77 7.02
N ASN A 92 -13.97 -11.72 7.51
CA ASN A 92 -13.65 -11.52 8.93
C ASN A 92 -13.23 -10.08 9.27
N VAL A 93 -13.30 -9.17 8.29
CA VAL A 93 -12.92 -7.76 8.44
C VAL A 93 -14.17 -6.92 8.64
N ASN A 94 -14.40 -6.51 9.89
CA ASN A 94 -15.58 -5.73 10.28
C ASN A 94 -15.20 -4.31 10.70
N GLU A 95 -14.38 -4.18 11.75
CA GLU A 95 -14.07 -2.89 12.39
C GLU A 95 -12.72 -2.31 11.94
N ASP A 96 -11.83 -3.14 11.39
CA ASP A 96 -10.49 -2.75 10.98
C ASP A 96 -10.49 -1.96 9.67
N ALA A 97 -9.58 -1.00 9.54
CA ALA A 97 -9.34 -0.30 8.28
C ALA A 97 -8.67 -1.27 7.29
N THR A 98 -9.26 -1.43 6.11
CA THR A 98 -8.73 -2.30 5.05
C THR A 98 -7.75 -1.54 4.16
N VAL A 99 -6.55 -2.11 4.01
CA VAL A 99 -5.51 -1.61 3.10
C VAL A 99 -5.30 -2.65 2.02
N VAL A 100 -5.51 -2.28 0.77
CA VAL A 100 -5.33 -3.18 -0.37
C VAL A 100 -4.08 -2.78 -1.15
N ALA A 101 -3.20 -3.74 -1.37
CA ALA A 101 -2.01 -3.61 -2.19
C ALA A 101 -2.05 -4.65 -3.31
N VAL A 102 -1.88 -4.17 -4.55
CA VAL A 102 -1.77 -5.03 -5.74
C VAL A 102 -0.41 -4.86 -6.38
N GLU A 103 0.26 -5.99 -6.60
CA GLU A 103 1.43 -6.10 -7.46
C GLU A 103 0.98 -6.67 -8.81
N LEU A 104 1.15 -5.89 -9.87
CA LEU A 104 0.85 -6.31 -11.25
C LEU A 104 2.15 -6.69 -11.95
N SER A 105 2.32 -7.99 -12.21
CA SER A 105 3.46 -8.49 -12.97
C SER A 105 3.20 -8.28 -14.46
N VAL A 106 4.05 -7.47 -15.10
CA VAL A 106 3.98 -7.15 -16.53
C VAL A 106 5.22 -7.66 -17.26
N GLU A 107 5.05 -8.22 -18.45
CA GLU A 107 6.13 -8.80 -19.25
C GLU A 107 6.61 -7.83 -20.34
N GLY A 108 7.17 -6.70 -19.91
CA GLY A 108 7.83 -5.73 -20.80
C GLY A 108 6.90 -4.67 -21.41
N GLU A 109 5.59 -4.94 -21.50
CA GLU A 109 4.59 -3.96 -21.94
C GLU A 109 3.77 -3.40 -20.78
N LEU A 110 3.34 -2.14 -20.89
CA LEU A 110 2.41 -1.57 -19.92
C LEU A 110 1.00 -2.11 -20.17
N PRO A 111 0.16 -2.25 -19.13
CA PRO A 111 -1.23 -2.66 -19.31
C PRO A 111 -1.97 -1.73 -20.28
N SER A 112 -2.77 -2.32 -21.16
CA SER A 112 -3.72 -1.67 -22.07
C SER A 112 -4.81 -0.92 -21.29
N ASP A 113 -5.55 -0.03 -21.94
CA ASP A 113 -6.62 0.73 -21.26
C ASP A 113 -7.71 -0.22 -20.71
N LYS A 114 -8.07 -1.28 -21.45
CA LYS A 114 -9.02 -2.30 -20.99
C LYS A 114 -8.54 -3.02 -19.72
N GLU A 115 -7.25 -3.32 -19.64
CA GLU A 115 -6.65 -3.95 -18.45
C GLU A 115 -6.63 -2.98 -17.25
N ILE A 116 -6.38 -1.70 -17.50
CA ILE A 116 -6.40 -0.65 -16.47
C ILE A 116 -7.83 -0.42 -15.96
N ASP A 117 -8.81 -0.36 -16.85
CA ASP A 117 -10.23 -0.18 -16.50
C ASP A 117 -10.71 -1.34 -15.64
N LEU A 118 -10.43 -2.59 -16.05
CA LEU A 118 -10.76 -3.77 -15.25
C LEU A 118 -10.07 -3.72 -13.88
N LEU A 119 -8.79 -3.32 -13.82
CA LEU A 119 -8.09 -3.22 -12.54
C LEU A 119 -8.69 -2.15 -11.62
N ALA A 120 -9.16 -1.03 -12.18
CA ALA A 120 -9.88 0.00 -11.42
C ALA A 120 -11.20 -0.57 -10.89
N ASP A 121 -11.99 -1.27 -11.72
CA ASP A 121 -13.25 -1.88 -11.31
C ASP A 121 -13.08 -2.90 -10.19
N LEU A 122 -12.06 -3.77 -10.30
CA LEU A 122 -11.73 -4.77 -9.28
C LEU A 122 -11.33 -4.14 -7.94
N LEU A 123 -10.73 -2.95 -7.97
CA LEU A 123 -10.30 -2.20 -6.79
C LEU A 123 -11.36 -1.24 -6.25
N ASN A 124 -12.43 -1.02 -6.99
CA ASN A 124 -13.58 -0.22 -6.56
C ASN A 124 -14.55 -1.04 -5.70
N ASN A 125 -14.08 -1.51 -4.54
CA ASN A 125 -14.91 -2.26 -3.59
C ASN A 125 -15.29 -1.39 -2.38
N PRO A 126 -16.58 -1.28 -2.00
CA PRO A 126 -17.02 -0.44 -0.88
C PRO A 126 -16.45 -0.86 0.49
N ARG A 127 -16.02 -2.13 0.62
CA ARG A 127 -15.38 -2.66 1.83
C ARG A 127 -13.88 -2.36 1.90
N PHE A 128 -13.29 -1.80 0.85
CA PHE A 128 -11.95 -1.26 0.88
C PHE A 128 -11.99 0.17 1.41
N ASP A 129 -11.09 0.48 2.33
CA ASP A 129 -10.95 1.82 2.91
C ASP A 129 -9.80 2.57 2.23
N ILE A 130 -8.68 1.89 2.04
CA ILE A 130 -7.46 2.40 1.42
C ILE A 130 -7.02 1.45 0.31
N VAL A 131 -6.82 1.99 -0.89
CA VAL A 131 -6.21 1.28 -2.02
C VAL A 131 -4.89 1.94 -2.33
N ILE A 132 -3.81 1.18 -2.18
CA ILE A 132 -2.49 1.58 -2.63
C ILE A 132 -2.46 1.41 -4.14
N VAL A 133 -2.06 2.45 -4.86
CA VAL A 133 -1.95 2.37 -6.33
C VAL A 133 -1.09 1.17 -6.73
N PRO A 134 -1.49 0.38 -7.76
CA PRO A 134 -0.81 -0.85 -8.10
C PRO A 134 0.70 -0.63 -8.34
N ILE A 135 1.51 -1.55 -7.86
CA ILE A 135 2.96 -1.58 -8.08
C ILE A 135 3.22 -2.45 -9.29
N LEU A 136 4.02 -1.96 -10.24
CA LEU A 136 4.47 -2.71 -11.40
C LEU A 136 5.97 -2.97 -11.24
N PRO A 137 6.39 -4.15 -10.74
CA PRO A 137 7.79 -4.45 -10.54
C PRO A 137 8.57 -4.36 -11.85
N LYS A 138 9.84 -3.94 -11.77
CA LYS A 138 10.77 -3.86 -12.92
C LYS A 138 10.39 -2.86 -14.02
N VAL A 139 9.29 -2.11 -13.88
CA VAL A 139 8.91 -1.03 -14.80
C VAL A 139 9.70 0.24 -14.45
N LYS A 140 10.22 0.92 -15.46
CA LYS A 140 10.96 2.18 -15.29
C LYS A 140 10.05 3.28 -14.76
N LEU A 141 10.59 4.24 -14.00
CA LEU A 141 9.81 5.32 -13.39
C LEU A 141 8.88 6.05 -14.38
N GLN A 142 9.37 6.39 -15.58
CA GLN A 142 8.56 7.14 -16.56
C GLN A 142 7.33 6.35 -17.04
N ASP A 143 7.50 5.04 -17.21
CA ASP A 143 6.42 4.15 -17.61
C ASP A 143 5.46 3.90 -16.44
N TYR A 144 5.97 3.82 -15.21
CA TYR A 144 5.15 3.78 -14.00
C TYR A 144 4.31 5.04 -13.81
N LEU A 145 4.89 6.23 -14.01
CA LEU A 145 4.15 7.50 -13.95
C LEU A 145 3.07 7.58 -15.05
N ARG A 146 3.36 7.06 -16.25
CA ARG A 146 2.38 6.95 -17.35
C ARG A 146 1.24 6.02 -16.99
N PHE A 147 1.55 4.85 -16.43
CA PHE A 147 0.56 3.91 -15.91
C PHE A 147 -0.29 4.57 -14.81
N LEU A 148 0.34 5.20 -13.82
CA LEU A 148 -0.34 5.86 -12.70
C LEU A 148 -1.33 6.92 -13.20
N LYS A 149 -0.93 7.74 -14.18
CA LYS A 149 -1.83 8.73 -14.80
C LYS A 149 -3.06 8.08 -15.44
N ARG A 150 -2.87 6.97 -16.18
CA ARG A 150 -3.96 6.23 -16.83
C ARG A 150 -4.87 5.55 -15.80
N PHE A 151 -4.29 4.91 -14.79
CA PHE A 151 -5.03 4.27 -13.70
C PHE A 151 -5.88 5.25 -12.90
N LEU A 152 -5.33 6.42 -12.53
CA LEU A 152 -6.10 7.43 -11.80
C LEU A 152 -7.22 8.04 -12.64
N ARG A 153 -7.02 8.16 -13.97
CA ARG A 153 -8.08 8.56 -14.88
C ARG A 153 -9.22 7.55 -14.91
N ALA A 154 -8.92 6.25 -14.94
CA ALA A 154 -9.91 5.19 -14.86
C ALA A 154 -10.65 5.23 -13.51
N CYS A 155 -9.95 5.43 -12.39
CA CYS A 155 -10.59 5.54 -11.08
C CYS A 155 -11.51 6.76 -10.97
N ALA A 156 -11.12 7.89 -11.57
CA ALA A 156 -11.88 9.16 -11.51
C ALA A 156 -13.23 9.10 -12.24
N SER A 157 -13.48 8.10 -13.09
CA SER A 157 -14.78 7.90 -13.72
C SER A 157 -15.83 7.28 -12.79
N THR A 158 -15.41 6.86 -11.57
CA THR A 158 -16.25 6.18 -10.58
C THR A 158 -16.59 7.10 -9.40
N THR A 159 -17.78 6.93 -8.82
CA THR A 159 -18.32 7.86 -7.81
C THR A 159 -18.01 7.48 -6.35
N PHE A 160 -17.54 6.26 -6.08
CA PHE A 160 -17.37 5.73 -4.71
C PHE A 160 -16.03 5.04 -4.46
N PHE A 161 -15.00 5.38 -5.22
CA PHE A 161 -13.69 4.74 -5.09
C PHE A 161 -13.12 4.89 -3.66
N PRO A 162 -12.50 3.83 -3.10
CA PRO A 162 -11.75 3.90 -1.84
C PRO A 162 -10.68 5.01 -1.84
N VAL A 163 -10.11 5.35 -0.67
CA VAL A 163 -9.04 6.36 -0.67
C VAL A 163 -7.80 5.82 -1.37
N LEU A 164 -7.41 6.48 -2.46
CA LEU A 164 -6.22 6.15 -3.22
C LEU A 164 -4.98 6.79 -2.60
N VAL A 165 -3.96 5.98 -2.34
CA VAL A 165 -2.70 6.41 -1.73
C VAL A 165 -1.51 6.01 -2.62
N PRO A 166 -0.43 6.81 -2.65
CA PRO A 166 0.74 6.51 -3.45
C PRO A 166 1.49 5.27 -2.93
N ALA A 167 2.16 4.60 -3.87
CA ALA A 167 3.21 3.64 -3.60
C ALA A 167 4.57 4.23 -4.01
N VAL A 168 5.61 3.88 -3.28
CA VAL A 168 7.01 4.06 -3.63
C VAL A 168 7.58 2.68 -3.95
N PRO A 169 7.62 2.27 -5.23
CA PRO A 169 8.27 1.04 -5.64
C PRO A 169 9.76 1.03 -5.24
N HIS A 170 10.36 -0.16 -5.21
CA HIS A 170 11.78 -0.32 -4.91
C HIS A 170 12.68 0.19 -6.07
N TYR A 171 12.81 1.51 -6.16
CA TYR A 171 13.58 2.21 -7.18
C TYR A 171 14.94 2.73 -6.68
N SER A 172 15.77 3.17 -7.63
CA SER A 172 17.00 3.90 -7.32
C SER A 172 16.70 5.17 -6.52
N ILE A 173 17.66 5.64 -5.72
CA ILE A 173 17.52 6.90 -4.96
C ILE A 173 17.17 8.08 -5.87
N ARG A 174 17.75 8.14 -7.07
CA ARG A 174 17.44 9.17 -8.07
C ARG A 174 15.95 9.13 -8.47
N ASP A 175 15.45 7.95 -8.77
CA ASP A 175 14.07 7.77 -9.21
C ASP A 175 13.08 7.99 -8.08
N VAL A 176 13.41 7.60 -6.84
CA VAL A 176 12.60 7.93 -5.65
C VAL A 176 12.49 9.45 -5.49
N ASN A 177 13.59 10.20 -5.65
CA ASN A 177 13.53 11.67 -5.59
C ASN A 177 12.58 12.26 -6.63
N LEU A 178 12.65 11.77 -7.87
CA LEU A 178 11.78 12.19 -8.96
C LEU A 178 10.32 11.83 -8.67
N LEU A 179 10.06 10.60 -8.24
CA LEU A 179 8.72 10.14 -7.87
C LEU A 179 8.10 11.07 -6.81
N PHE A 180 8.81 11.36 -5.71
CA PHE A 180 8.30 12.27 -4.67
C PHE A 180 8.01 13.69 -5.17
N LYS A 181 8.66 14.17 -6.24
CA LYS A 181 8.34 15.46 -6.88
C LYS A 181 7.10 15.39 -7.76
N GLU A 182 6.80 14.22 -8.31
CA GLU A 182 5.64 14.00 -9.17
C GLU A 182 4.37 13.66 -8.35
N LEU A 183 4.50 13.00 -7.20
CA LEU A 183 3.36 12.60 -6.35
C LEU A 183 2.33 13.72 -6.09
N PRO A 184 2.72 14.97 -5.74
CA PRO A 184 1.77 16.08 -5.55
C PRO A 184 0.93 16.46 -6.76
N LYS A 185 1.35 16.05 -7.97
CA LYS A 185 0.64 16.35 -9.21
C LYS A 185 -0.49 15.34 -9.50
N PHE A 186 -0.57 14.26 -8.73
CA PHE A 186 -1.61 13.26 -8.85
C PHE A 186 -2.69 13.47 -7.79
N SER A 187 -3.93 13.13 -8.13
CA SER A 187 -5.08 13.17 -7.22
C SER A 187 -5.06 11.99 -6.24
N LEU A 188 -4.05 11.96 -5.37
CA LEU A 188 -3.81 10.93 -4.35
C LEU A 188 -3.86 11.55 -2.96
N ASP A 189 -4.27 10.77 -1.95
CA ASP A 189 -4.12 11.20 -0.55
C ASP A 189 -2.69 10.96 -0.08
N LEU A 190 -1.95 12.06 0.08
CA LEU A 190 -0.54 12.03 0.49
C LEU A 190 -0.33 11.89 2.00
N GLY A 191 -1.40 11.83 2.79
CA GLY A 191 -1.34 11.55 4.23
C GLY A 191 -0.91 10.13 4.55
N PHE A 192 -0.87 9.23 3.57
CA PHE A 192 -0.44 7.85 3.70
C PHE A 192 0.40 7.48 2.48
N ILE A 193 1.59 6.91 2.66
CA ILE A 193 2.45 6.48 1.56
C ILE A 193 2.92 5.07 1.83
N ALA A 194 2.64 4.17 0.90
CA ALA A 194 3.16 2.82 0.93
C ALA A 194 4.56 2.78 0.30
N VAL A 195 5.46 1.97 0.86
CA VAL A 195 6.83 1.84 0.36
C VAL A 195 7.15 0.36 0.22
N ASP A 196 7.47 -0.05 -0.99
CA ASP A 196 7.80 -1.43 -1.33
C ASP A 196 9.27 -1.74 -1.05
N PHE A 197 9.50 -2.81 -0.30
CA PHE A 197 10.84 -3.31 0.01
C PHE A 197 11.27 -4.45 -0.90
N ASN A 198 10.40 -4.90 -1.83
CA ASN A 198 10.69 -5.95 -2.80
C ASN A 198 11.30 -7.21 -2.15
N GLY A 199 10.74 -7.63 -1.01
CA GLY A 199 11.20 -8.79 -0.25
C GLY A 199 12.53 -8.59 0.48
N GLY A 200 13.04 -7.36 0.55
CA GLY A 200 14.24 -7.00 1.29
C GLY A 200 13.96 -6.69 2.76
N ASN A 201 15.03 -6.68 3.57
CA ASN A 201 14.96 -6.33 4.99
C ASN A 201 15.29 -4.83 5.19
N PRO A 202 14.43 -4.04 5.86
CA PRO A 202 14.68 -2.62 6.12
C PRO A 202 16.01 -2.33 6.81
N ILE A 203 16.45 -3.22 7.70
CA ILE A 203 17.71 -3.07 8.45
C ILE A 203 18.90 -3.09 7.49
N SER A 204 18.88 -3.98 6.48
CA SER A 204 19.92 -4.03 5.44
C SER A 204 19.82 -2.91 4.40
N GLN A 205 18.75 -2.12 4.42
CA GLN A 205 18.45 -1.07 3.44
C GLN A 205 18.34 0.31 4.10
N TYR A 206 19.15 0.55 5.13
CA TYR A 206 19.06 1.75 5.96
C TYR A 206 19.13 3.05 5.16
N SER A 207 20.00 3.12 4.14
CA SER A 207 20.12 4.29 3.27
C SER A 207 18.83 4.58 2.49
N PHE A 208 18.15 3.54 2.01
CA PHE A 208 16.85 3.65 1.33
C PHE A 208 15.76 4.10 2.30
N VAL A 209 15.66 3.47 3.47
CA VAL A 209 14.68 3.85 4.52
C VAL A 209 14.87 5.31 4.93
N SER A 210 16.09 5.71 5.28
CA SER A 210 16.43 7.08 5.68
C SER A 210 16.09 8.08 4.57
N HIS A 211 16.39 7.74 3.32
CA HIS A 211 16.05 8.57 2.17
C HIS A 211 14.54 8.77 2.03
N VAL A 212 13.75 7.70 2.07
CA VAL A 212 12.29 7.75 1.95
C VAL A 212 11.67 8.54 3.10
N VAL A 213 12.09 8.29 4.35
CA VAL A 213 11.61 9.04 5.53
C VAL A 213 11.89 10.53 5.39
N ARG A 214 13.09 10.91 4.94
CA ARG A 214 13.45 12.31 4.69
C ARG A 214 12.55 12.94 3.63
N ARG A 215 12.32 12.26 2.51
CA ARG A 215 11.45 12.76 1.43
C ARG A 215 9.99 12.88 1.88
N ALA A 216 9.49 11.91 2.64
CA ALA A 216 8.14 11.96 3.21
C ALA A 216 7.96 13.10 4.21
N ASN A 217 8.97 13.41 5.03
CA ASN A 217 8.91 14.55 5.95
C ASN A 217 8.95 15.90 5.22
N LEU A 218 9.71 16.02 4.14
CA LEU A 218 9.66 17.22 3.29
C LEU A 218 8.28 17.38 2.67
N LEU A 219 7.75 16.32 2.08
CA LEU A 219 6.40 16.31 1.52
C LEU A 219 5.35 16.67 2.57
N SER A 220 5.45 16.11 3.78
CA SER A 220 4.56 16.40 4.90
C SER A 220 4.46 17.90 5.23
N ARG A 221 5.59 18.62 5.12
CA ARG A 221 5.63 20.08 5.29
C ARG A 221 5.01 20.81 4.11
N GLU A 222 5.31 20.37 2.88
CA GLU A 222 4.76 20.94 1.65
C GLU A 222 3.22 20.83 1.60
N VAL A 223 2.66 19.70 2.02
CA VAL A 223 1.21 19.46 2.04
C VAL A 223 0.54 19.84 3.36
N ASN A 224 1.29 20.38 4.33
CA ASN A 224 0.87 20.72 5.69
C ASN A 224 0.03 19.61 6.36
N LYS A 225 0.46 18.36 6.19
CA LYS A 225 -0.26 17.17 6.67
C LYS A 225 0.75 16.10 7.09
N PRO A 226 0.62 15.48 8.29
CA PRO A 226 1.46 14.36 8.70
C PRO A 226 1.37 13.18 7.72
N VAL A 227 2.51 12.61 7.35
CA VAL A 227 2.56 11.45 6.43
C VAL A 227 2.74 10.15 7.22
N PHE A 228 1.77 9.25 7.12
CA PHE A 228 1.85 7.88 7.60
C PHE A 228 2.63 7.02 6.58
N LEU A 229 3.66 6.31 7.02
CA LEU A 229 4.50 5.51 6.13
C LEU A 229 4.26 4.01 6.35
N TYR A 230 3.90 3.29 5.30
CA TYR A 230 3.45 1.90 5.37
C TYR A 230 4.38 0.97 4.57
N ALA A 231 5.00 0.00 5.22
CA ALA A 231 6.01 -0.87 4.60
C ALA A 231 5.39 -2.08 3.89
N LEU A 232 5.45 -2.16 2.56
CA LEU A 232 5.01 -3.33 1.79
C LEU A 232 6.15 -4.32 1.55
N ASN A 233 5.78 -5.60 1.34
CA ASN A 233 6.69 -6.68 0.92
C ASN A 233 7.97 -6.78 1.77
N LEU A 234 7.80 -6.72 3.08
CA LEU A 234 8.90 -6.84 4.03
C LEU A 234 9.33 -8.30 4.24
N LYS A 235 10.64 -8.53 4.34
CA LYS A 235 11.20 -9.81 4.82
C LYS A 235 11.75 -9.70 6.25
N HIS A 236 11.62 -10.77 7.03
CA HIS A 236 12.23 -10.88 8.36
C HIS A 236 13.66 -11.48 8.27
N GLY A 237 14.63 -10.89 8.96
CA GLY A 237 15.88 -11.57 9.33
C GLY A 237 16.94 -11.79 8.23
N LYS A 238 17.95 -12.61 8.55
CA LYS A 238 19.09 -12.96 7.68
C LYS A 238 18.60 -13.71 6.44
N ALA A 239 19.17 -13.37 5.29
CA ALA A 239 18.78 -13.83 3.97
C ALA A 239 18.73 -15.37 3.83
N THR A 240 17.54 -15.97 3.90
CA THR A 240 17.29 -17.32 3.35
C THR A 240 16.26 -17.22 2.22
N LYS A 241 16.58 -17.78 1.06
CA LYS A 241 15.94 -17.54 -0.26
C LYS A 241 14.48 -18.06 -0.42
N LYS A 242 13.73 -18.33 0.65
CA LYS A 242 12.39 -18.97 0.57
C LYS A 242 11.36 -18.43 1.58
N GLN A 243 11.27 -17.11 1.79
CA GLN A 243 10.30 -16.57 2.76
C GLN A 243 9.26 -15.63 2.15
N GLU A 244 8.08 -15.71 2.74
CA GLU A 244 6.77 -15.19 2.31
C GLU A 244 6.62 -13.68 2.55
N VAL A 245 5.66 -13.07 1.85
CA VAL A 245 5.24 -11.68 2.07
C VAL A 245 4.66 -11.53 3.48
N ILE A 246 5.23 -10.63 4.27
CA ILE A 246 4.80 -10.31 5.64
C ILE A 246 3.89 -9.09 5.58
N PRO A 247 2.80 -9.03 6.38
CA PRO A 247 1.97 -7.85 6.45
C PRO A 247 2.76 -6.63 6.90
N ALA A 248 2.36 -5.48 6.37
CA ALA A 248 3.09 -4.26 6.58
C ALA A 248 3.21 -3.81 8.03
N LYS A 249 4.22 -2.98 8.24
CA LYS A 249 4.50 -2.27 9.48
C LYS A 249 4.64 -0.79 9.19
N ASP A 250 4.34 0.05 10.17
CA ASP A 250 4.71 1.47 10.12
C ASP A 250 6.24 1.58 9.94
N LEU A 251 6.67 2.31 8.91
CA LEU A 251 8.09 2.43 8.56
C LEU A 251 8.90 3.21 9.58
N LEU A 252 8.23 4.11 10.30
CA LEU A 252 8.89 4.90 11.33
C LEU A 252 9.41 4.02 12.47
N ILE A 253 8.83 2.83 12.67
CA ILE A 253 9.35 1.81 13.60
C ILE A 253 10.79 1.42 13.25
N PHE A 254 11.17 1.40 11.97
CA PHE A 254 12.53 1.03 11.56
C PHE A 254 13.51 2.20 11.68
N ALA A 255 13.04 3.44 11.51
CA ALA A 255 13.87 4.63 11.73
C ALA A 255 14.14 4.86 13.23
N ALA A 256 13.18 4.52 14.10
CA ALA A 256 13.30 4.69 15.55
C ALA A 256 14.13 3.63 16.29
N ARG A 257 14.39 2.48 15.65
CA ARG A 257 15.25 1.41 16.20
C ARG A 257 16.76 1.65 16.02
N ALA A 258 17.16 2.80 15.48
CA ALA A 258 18.56 3.20 15.39
C ALA A 258 18.99 3.95 16.66
N ILE A 259 18.99 3.28 17.80
CA ILE A 259 19.68 3.68 19.04
C ILE A 259 20.29 2.42 19.66
#